data_AF-A0A838NWB0-F1
#
_entry.id   AF-A0A838NWB0-F1
#
_cell.length_a   1.000
_cell.length_b   1.000
_cell.length_c   1.000
_cell.angle_alpha   90.00
_cell.angle_beta   90.00
_cell.angle_gamma   90.00
#
_symmetry.space_group_name_H-M   'P 1'
#
loop_
_entity.id
_entity.type
_entity.pdbx_description
1 polymer ?
#
loop_
_entity_poly.entity_id
_entity_poly.type
_entity_poly.pdbx_seq_one_letter_code
_entity_poly.pdbx_strand_id
1 'polypeptide(L)'
;MTPGRRYLLGVAAVGAGGAGLVLAVDQALRPALAGGMVIGLLLQAPLGWWAVRSMGTEGFMPIWGLGMLVRFTVVGVMGLAVLPALGWPPGPVLGGMVGVLVALLLVEGVTAMGQHSREDER
;
A
#
# COMPACT_ATOMS: atom_id res chain seq x y z
N MET A 1 13.14 -11.21 -14.11
CA MET A 1 12.31 -11.21 -12.88
C MET A 1 10.85 -11.19 -13.27
N THR A 2 10.02 -12.00 -12.60
CA THR A 2 8.56 -11.99 -12.78
C THR A 2 7.94 -10.72 -12.15
N PRO A 3 6.78 -10.24 -12.64
CA PRO A 3 6.07 -9.11 -12.04
C PRO A 3 5.81 -9.31 -10.54
N GLY A 4 5.39 -10.52 -10.13
CA GLY A 4 5.20 -10.85 -8.72
C GLY A 4 6.47 -10.69 -7.87
N ARG A 5 7.65 -11.09 -8.37
CA ARG A 5 8.90 -10.93 -7.62
C ARG A 5 9.34 -9.46 -7.50
N ARG A 6 9.10 -8.65 -8.55
CA ARG A 6 9.34 -7.20 -8.50
C ARG A 6 8.45 -6.53 -7.46
N TYR A 7 7.17 -6.90 -7.44
CA TYR A 7 6.21 -6.40 -6.47
C TYR A 7 6.62 -6.75 -5.03
N LEU A 8 6.95 -8.01 -4.74
CA LEU A 8 7.38 -8.43 -3.40
C LEU A 8 8.66 -7.72 -2.92
N LEU A 9 9.60 -7.46 -3.82
CA LEU A 9 10.77 -6.64 -3.48
C LEU A 9 10.39 -5.20 -3.15
N GLY A 10 9.44 -4.61 -3.89
CA GLY A 10 8.91 -3.29 -3.56
C GLY A 10 8.19 -3.28 -2.21
N VAL A 11 7.43 -4.33 -1.88
CA VAL A 11 6.81 -4.50 -0.56
C VAL A 11 7.85 -4.58 0.54
N ALA A 12 8.88 -5.39 0.36
CA ALA A 12 9.98 -5.48 1.33
C ALA A 12 10.72 -4.13 1.48
N ALA A 13 10.97 -3.43 0.38
CA ALA A 13 11.62 -2.12 0.40
C ALA A 13 10.79 -1.05 1.12
N VAL A 14 9.48 -0.99 0.85
CA VAL A 14 8.56 -0.08 1.55
C VAL A 14 8.47 -0.43 3.03
N GLY A 15 8.39 -1.71 3.38
CA GLY A 15 8.40 -2.16 4.77
C GLY A 15 9.68 -1.77 5.52
N ALA A 16 10.85 -2.01 4.92
CA ALA A 16 12.14 -1.66 5.50
C ALA A 16 12.30 -0.13 5.63
N GLY A 17 11.95 0.63 4.58
CA GLY A 17 11.96 2.09 4.62
C GLY A 17 11.00 2.65 5.67
N GLY A 18 9.81 2.06 5.79
CA GLY A 18 8.83 2.42 6.81
C GLY A 18 9.32 2.14 8.23
N ALA A 19 9.97 1.00 8.46
CA ALA A 19 10.60 0.69 9.74
C ALA A 19 11.70 1.71 10.09
N GLY A 20 12.53 2.09 9.12
CA GLY A 20 13.52 3.15 9.30
C GLY A 20 12.89 4.50 9.67
N LEU A 21 11.79 4.86 9.00
CA LEU A 21 11.04 6.09 9.28
C LEU A 21 10.43 6.07 10.70
N VAL A 22 9.86 4.95 11.14
CA VAL A 22 9.34 4.79 12.51
C VAL A 22 10.45 4.97 13.54
N LEU A 23 11.66 4.48 13.28
CA LEU A 23 12.79 4.67 14.18
C LEU A 23 13.31 6.12 14.19
N ALA A 24 13.12 6.87 13.11
CA ALA A 24 13.57 8.25 12.97
C ALA A 24 12.65 9.29 13.63
N VAL A 25 11.38 8.96 13.90
CA VAL A 25 10.45 9.88 14.56
C VAL A 25 10.50 9.79 16.09
N ASP A 26 9.95 10.80 16.75
CA ASP A 26 9.82 10.88 18.21
C ASP A 26 9.14 9.64 18.79
N GLN A 27 9.66 9.16 19.93
CA GLN A 27 9.19 7.93 20.59
C GLN A 27 7.67 7.95 20.87
N ALA A 28 7.11 9.12 21.20
CA ALA A 28 5.68 9.30 21.44
C ALA A 28 4.81 9.01 20.21
N LEU A 29 5.34 9.21 19.00
CA LEU A 29 4.60 9.04 17.74
C LEU A 29 4.77 7.65 17.11
N ARG A 30 5.81 6.90 17.52
CA ARG A 30 6.16 5.61 16.92
C ARG A 30 5.01 4.59 16.92
N PRO A 31 4.27 4.38 18.04
CA PRO A 31 3.22 3.36 18.06
C PRO A 31 2.09 3.67 17.07
N ALA A 32 1.70 4.95 17.00
CA ALA A 32 0.63 5.41 16.11
C ALA A 32 1.05 5.32 14.64
N LEU A 33 2.24 5.78 14.30
CA LEU A 33 2.80 5.70 12.95
C LEU A 33 3.00 4.25 12.51
N ALA A 34 3.59 3.41 13.36
CA ALA A 34 3.80 1.99 13.11
C ALA A 34 2.47 1.26 12.93
N GLY A 35 1.47 1.55 13.77
CA GLY A 35 0.12 0.99 13.63
C GLY A 35 -0.49 1.34 12.28
N GLY A 36 -0.40 2.61 11.87
CA GLY A 36 -0.82 3.05 10.54
C GLY A 36 -0.13 2.30 9.40
N MET A 37 1.20 2.19 9.46
CA MET A 37 1.99 1.48 8.46
C MET A 37 1.63 -0.01 8.38
N VAL A 38 1.45 -0.69 9.52
CA VAL A 38 1.07 -2.10 9.57
C VAL A 38 -0.30 -2.30 8.94
N ILE A 39 -1.29 -1.46 9.28
CA ILE A 39 -2.62 -1.52 8.67
C ILE A 39 -2.53 -1.28 7.15
N GLY A 40 -1.75 -0.29 6.73
CA GLY A 40 -1.49 0.00 5.32
C GLY A 40 -0.89 -1.19 4.58
N LEU A 41 0.11 -1.85 5.16
CA LEU A 41 0.75 -3.04 4.58
C LEU A 41 -0.22 -4.22 4.48
N LEU A 42 -0.97 -4.49 5.54
CA LEU A 42 -1.95 -5.57 5.59
C LEU A 42 -3.09 -5.36 4.59
N LEU A 43 -3.47 -4.12 4.33
CA LEU A 43 -4.48 -3.80 3.33
C LEU A 43 -3.91 -3.87 1.91
N GLN A 44 -2.75 -3.24 1.69
CA GLN A 44 -2.22 -2.99 0.36
C GLN A 44 -1.50 -4.19 -0.24
N ALA A 45 -0.73 -4.94 0.56
CA ALA A 45 0.06 -6.06 0.04
C ALA A 45 -0.81 -7.15 -0.61
N PRO A 46 -1.94 -7.57 -0.01
CA PRO A 46 -2.84 -8.53 -0.64
C PRO A 46 -3.56 -7.96 -1.87
N LEU A 47 -4.07 -6.73 -1.78
CA LEU A 47 -4.79 -6.09 -2.89
C LEU A 47 -3.89 -5.86 -4.10
N GLY A 48 -2.67 -5.36 -3.87
CA GLY A 48 -1.68 -5.16 -4.93
C GLY A 48 -1.16 -6.47 -5.50
N TRP A 49 -0.98 -7.51 -4.67
CA TRP A 49 -0.66 -8.85 -5.17
C TRP A 49 -1.74 -9.39 -6.11
N TRP A 50 -3.02 -9.21 -5.75
CA TRP A 50 -4.13 -9.63 -6.61
C TRP A 50 -4.16 -8.84 -7.92
N ALA A 51 -3.99 -7.52 -7.88
CA ALA A 51 -3.90 -6.69 -9.08
C ALA A 51 -2.71 -7.10 -9.96
N VAL A 52 -1.56 -7.41 -9.38
CA VAL A 52 -0.37 -7.88 -10.11
C VAL A 52 -0.61 -9.22 -10.79
N ARG A 53 -1.37 -10.11 -10.15
CA ARG A 53 -1.74 -11.42 -10.70
C ARG A 53 -2.78 -11.34 -11.82
N SER A 54 -3.60 -10.31 -11.86
CA SER A 54 -4.60 -10.09 -12.91
C SER A 54 -4.09 -9.24 -14.08
N MET A 55 -2.87 -8.71 -14.02
CA MET A 55 -2.26 -7.98 -15.13
C MET A 55 -2.21 -8.82 -16.41
N GLY A 56 -2.58 -8.21 -17.55
CA GLY A 56 -2.67 -8.90 -18.84
C GLY A 56 -3.96 -9.69 -19.04
N THR A 57 -4.94 -9.57 -18.14
CA THR A 57 -6.27 -10.19 -18.29
C THR A 57 -7.37 -9.13 -18.36
N GLU A 58 -8.52 -9.48 -18.95
CA GLU A 58 -9.71 -8.61 -18.99
C GLU A 58 -10.21 -8.23 -17.57
N GLY A 59 -9.88 -9.04 -16.56
CA GLY A 59 -10.24 -8.80 -15.16
C GLY A 59 -9.39 -7.74 -14.44
N PHE A 60 -8.34 -7.20 -15.07
CA PHE A 60 -7.44 -6.27 -14.38
C PHE A 60 -8.14 -5.00 -13.88
N MET A 61 -8.81 -4.26 -14.77
CA MET A 61 -9.47 -2.99 -14.43
C MET A 61 -10.54 -3.10 -13.34
N PRO A 62 -11.47 -4.08 -13.38
CA PRO A 62 -12.45 -4.22 -12.31
C PRO A 62 -11.81 -4.61 -10.96
N ILE A 63 -10.80 -5.48 -10.94
CA ILE A 63 -10.08 -5.85 -9.70
C ILE A 63 -9.35 -4.63 -9.13
N TRP A 64 -8.67 -3.87 -9.98
CA TRP A 64 -7.95 -2.67 -9.58
C TRP A 64 -8.91 -1.60 -9.04
N GLY A 65 -10.02 -1.35 -9.74
CA GLY A 65 -11.05 -0.40 -9.33
C GLY A 65 -11.71 -0.78 -8.00
N LEU A 66 -12.04 -2.06 -7.81
CA LEU A 66 -12.54 -2.56 -6.53
C LEU A 66 -11.51 -2.39 -5.42
N GLY A 67 -10.24 -2.67 -5.71
CA GLY A 67 -9.14 -2.43 -4.77
C GLY A 67 -9.04 -0.96 -4.36
N MET A 68 -9.21 -0.01 -5.29
CA MET A 68 -9.23 1.43 -4.97
C MET A 68 -10.41 1.79 -4.08
N LEU A 69 -11.62 1.29 -4.40
CA LEU A 69 -12.80 1.52 -3.57
C LEU A 69 -12.58 1.02 -2.13
N VAL A 70 -12.04 -0.18 -1.96
CA VAL A 70 -11.70 -0.72 -0.64
C VAL A 70 -10.70 0.17 0.09
N ARG A 71 -9.63 0.64 -0.57
CA ARG A 71 -8.63 1.53 0.05
C ARG A 71 -9.26 2.82 0.56
N PHE A 72 -10.02 3.52 -0.28
CA PHE A 72 -10.70 4.75 0.13
C PHE A 72 -11.69 4.51 1.26
N THR A 73 -12.43 3.39 1.20
CA THR A 73 -13.39 3.01 2.24
C THR A 73 -12.69 2.79 3.57
N VAL A 74 -11.61 2.01 3.59
CA VAL A 74 -10.84 1.75 4.82
C VAL A 74 -10.22 3.04 5.37
N VAL A 75 -9.64 3.89 4.51
CA VAL A 75 -9.12 5.20 4.94
C VAL A 75 -10.22 6.05 5.58
N GLY A 76 -11.39 6.13 4.94
CA GLY A 76 -12.54 6.87 5.45
C GLY A 76 -13.05 6.32 6.78
N VAL A 77 -13.27 5.01 6.88
CA VAL A 77 -13.72 4.34 8.11
C VAL A 77 -12.70 4.51 9.23
N MET A 78 -11.41 4.38 8.94
CA MET A 78 -10.35 4.59 9.92
C MET A 78 -10.36 6.02 10.44
N GLY A 79 -10.36 7.01 9.54
CA GLY A 79 -10.30 8.42 9.91
C GLY A 79 -11.54 8.95 10.61
N LEU A 80 -12.72 8.49 10.21
CA LEU A 80 -14.00 9.07 10.66
C LEU A 80 -14.66 8.30 11.81
N ALA A 81 -14.40 7.00 11.95
CA ALA A 81 -15.08 6.16 12.93
C ALA A 81 -14.12 5.46 13.89
N VAL A 82 -13.12 4.74 13.38
CA VAL A 82 -12.28 3.86 14.21
C VAL A 82 -11.31 4.66 15.07
N LEU A 83 -10.53 5.58 14.50
CA LEU A 83 -9.53 6.34 15.26
C LEU A 83 -10.15 7.26 16.32
N PRO A 84 -11.26 7.98 16.03
CA PRO A 84 -11.99 8.71 17.06
C PRO A 84 -12.49 7.82 18.19
N ALA A 85 -13.07 6.65 17.88
CA ALA A 85 -13.58 5.73 18.89
C ALA A 85 -12.48 5.13 19.78
N LEU A 86 -11.27 4.94 19.23
CA LEU A 86 -10.11 4.43 19.97
C LEU A 86 -9.31 5.51 20.69
N GLY A 87 -9.63 6.79 20.49
CA GLY A 87 -8.85 7.92 21.03
C GLY A 87 -7.42 8.00 20.48
N TRP A 88 -7.16 7.41 19.33
CA TRP A 88 -5.83 7.42 18.71
C TRP A 88 -5.57 8.72 17.95
N PRO A 89 -4.31 9.22 17.91
CA PRO A 89 -3.99 10.44 17.19
C PRO A 89 -4.14 10.19 15.68
N PRO A 90 -5.10 10.84 14.99
CA PRO A 90 -5.43 10.47 13.61
C PRO A 90 -4.30 10.79 12.64
N GLY A 91 -3.57 11.90 12.86
CA GLY A 91 -2.51 12.34 11.96
C GLY A 91 -1.42 11.30 11.71
N PRO A 92 -0.71 10.82 12.75
CA PRO A 92 0.35 9.81 12.58
C PRO A 92 -0.15 8.48 12.01
N VAL A 93 -1.34 8.02 12.43
CA VAL A 93 -1.89 6.74 11.97
C VAL A 93 -2.29 6.82 10.50
N LEU A 94 -3.06 7.84 10.12
CA LEU A 94 -3.46 8.04 8.73
C LEU A 94 -2.26 8.35 7.84
N GLY A 95 -1.29 9.12 8.33
CA GLY A 95 -0.04 9.41 7.62
C GLY A 95 0.76 8.14 7.31
N GLY A 96 0.95 7.26 8.30
CA GLY A 96 1.62 5.98 8.10
C GLY A 96 0.86 5.07 7.13
N MET A 97 -0.46 4.98 7.28
CA MET A 97 -1.30 4.14 6.44
C MET A 97 -1.33 4.62 4.99
N VAL A 98 -1.68 5.88 4.76
CA VAL A 98 -1.73 6.50 3.42
C VAL A 98 -0.35 6.51 2.77
N GLY A 99 0.71 6.78 3.53
CA GLY A 99 2.08 6.72 3.04
C GLY A 99 2.43 5.35 2.45
N VAL A 100 2.09 4.26 3.15
CA VAL A 100 2.27 2.90 2.64
C VAL A 100 1.39 2.62 1.42
N LEU A 101 0.12 3.02 1.45
CA LEU A 101 -0.81 2.83 0.33
C LEU A 101 -0.27 3.47 -0.95
N VAL A 102 0.18 4.72 -0.86
CA VAL A 102 0.75 5.46 -2.00
C VAL A 102 2.07 4.83 -2.46
N ALA A 103 2.99 4.53 -1.54
CA ALA A 103 4.29 3.96 -1.90
C ALA A 103 4.15 2.64 -2.66
N LEU A 104 3.24 1.76 -2.21
CA LEU A 104 2.99 0.49 -2.87
C LEU A 104 2.16 0.62 -4.15
N LEU A 105 1.26 1.60 -4.26
CA LEU A 105 0.61 1.92 -5.54
C LEU A 105 1.64 2.35 -6.60
N LEU A 106 2.68 3.08 -6.21
CA LEU A 106 3.78 3.41 -7.13
C LEU A 106 4.56 2.16 -7.54
N VAL A 107 4.83 1.23 -6.60
CA VAL A 107 5.45 -0.07 -6.91
C VAL A 107 4.60 -0.85 -7.92
N GLU A 108 3.27 -0.89 -7.74
CA GLU A 108 2.34 -1.53 -8.67
C GLU A 108 2.42 -0.87 -10.06
N GLY A 109 2.35 0.47 -10.13
CA GLY A 109 2.43 1.23 -11.37
C GLY A 109 3.74 1.00 -12.12
N VAL A 110 4.88 1.05 -11.44
CA VAL A 110 6.20 0.75 -12.03
C VAL A 110 6.26 -0.71 -12.52
N THR A 111 5.67 -1.64 -11.76
CA THR A 111 5.64 -3.05 -12.16
C THR A 111 4.78 -3.26 -13.42
N ALA A 112 3.66 -2.55 -13.55
CA ALA A 112 2.76 -2.61 -14.70
C ALA A 112 3.35 -1.97 -15.96
N MET A 113 3.96 -0.78 -15.84
CA MET A 113 4.64 -0.11 -16.97
C MET A 113 5.81 -0.95 -17.50
N GLY A 114 6.55 -1.60 -16.61
CA GLY A 114 7.65 -2.49 -16.98
C GLY A 114 7.23 -3.81 -17.66
N GLN A 115 5.92 -4.11 -17.76
CA GLN A 115 5.40 -5.20 -18.61
C GLN A 115 5.11 -4.70 -20.03
N HIS A 116 4.41 -3.56 -20.18
CA HIS A 116 4.04 -3.00 -21.48
C HIS A 116 5.26 -2.72 -22.37
N SER A 117 6.31 -2.13 -21.79
CA SER A 117 7.56 -1.85 -22.52
C SER A 117 8.29 -3.10 -23.07
N ARG A 118 7.96 -4.30 -22.58
CA ARG A 118 8.55 -5.56 -23.05
C ARG A 118 7.71 -6.30 -24.07
N GLU A 119 6.42 -5.98 -24.15
CA GLU A 119 5.54 -6.48 -25.21
C GLU A 119 5.79 -5.72 -26.52
N ASP A 120 6.11 -4.42 -26.46
CA ASP A 120 6.48 -3.61 -27.64
C ASP A 120 7.85 -3.98 -28.26
N GLU A 121 8.70 -4.70 -27.54
CA GLU A 121 10.03 -5.16 -28.00
C GLU A 121 10.01 -6.56 -28.67
N ARG A 122 8.86 -7.26 -28.67
CA ARG A 122 8.71 -8.61 -29.23
C ARG A 122 7.95 -8.61 -30.54
#